data_AF-A0A972NQ84-F1
#
_entry.id   AF-A0A972NQ84-F1
#
_cell.length_a   1.000
_cell.length_b   1.000
_cell.length_c   1.000
_cell.angle_alpha   90.00
_cell.angle_beta   90.00
_cell.angle_gamma   90.00
#
_symmetry.space_group_name_H-M   'P 1'
#
loop_
_entity.id
_entity.type
_entity.pdbx_description
1 polymer ?
#
loop_
_entity_poly.entity_id
_entity_poly.type
_entity_poly.pdbx_seq_one_letter_code
_entity_poly.pdbx_strand_id
1 'polypeptide(L)' 'MKLTPVGIDIAKSVFQVHYVDQETGEIVNKPIKRAKFLEYF' A
#
# COMPACT_ATOMS: atom_id res chain seq x y z
N MET A 1 13.50 6.58 -1.41
CA MET A 1 12.08 6.89 -1.62
C MET A 1 11.29 6.56 -0.36
N LYS A 2 10.61 7.56 0.23
CA LYS A 2 9.80 7.41 1.44
C LYS A 2 8.33 7.45 1.02
N LEU A 3 7.63 6.34 1.16
CA LEU A 3 6.23 6.23 0.74
C LEU A 3 5.31 6.26 1.98
N THR A 4 4.32 7.15 1.96
CA THR A 4 3.34 7.28 3.06
C THR A 4 2.03 6.57 2.68
N PRO A 5 1.58 5.56 3.45
CA PRO A 5 0.34 4.86 3.16
C PRO A 5 -0.89 5.70 3.50
N VAL A 6 -1.88 5.75 2.60
CA VAL A 6 -3.09 6.61 2.72
C VAL A 6 -4.41 5.86 2.87
N GLY A 7 -4.45 4.54 2.63
CA GLY A 7 -5.67 3.74 2.76
C GLY A 7 -5.45 2.25 2.52
N ILE A 8 -6.38 1.41 3.01
CA ILE A 8 -6.31 -0.04 2.88
C ILE A 8 -7.68 -0.72 2.75
N ASP A 9 -7.79 -1.65 1.78
CA ASP A 9 -8.99 -2.45 1.54
C ASP A 9 -8.94 -3.80 2.28
N ILE A 10 -9.77 -3.96 3.32
CA ILE A 10 -9.73 -5.10 4.25
C ILE A 10 -10.58 -6.33 3.85
N ALA A 11 -11.28 -6.27 2.71
CA ALA A 11 -12.24 -7.30 2.29
C ALA A 11 -11.64 -8.43 1.44
N LYS A 12 -10.32 -8.45 1.20
CA LYS A 12 -9.66 -9.41 0.31
C LYS A 12 -8.47 -10.12 0.97
N SER A 13 -8.16 -11.35 0.53
CA SER A 13 -6.94 -12.09 0.93
C SER A 13 -5.64 -11.37 0.54
N VAL A 14 -5.75 -10.35 -0.31
CA VAL A 14 -4.70 -9.47 -0.78
C VAL A 14 -5.17 -8.04 -0.53
N PHE A 15 -4.47 -7.31 0.32
CA PHE A 15 -4.68 -5.90 0.58
C PHE A 15 -4.07 -5.10 -0.58
N GLN A 16 -4.79 -4.10 -1.11
CA GLN A 16 -4.19 -3.12 -2.00
C GLN A 16 -3.75 -1.91 -1.18
N VAL A 17 -2.45 -1.60 -1.23
CA VAL A 17 -1.91 -0.40 -0.62
C VAL A 17 -1.66 0.64 -1.70
N HIS A 18 -2.26 1.81 -1.50
CA HIS A 18 -2.10 2.98 -2.35
C HIS A 18 -0.95 3.82 -1.82
N TYR A 19 0.05 4.09 -2.66
CA TYR A 19 1.17 4.97 -2.34
C TYR A 19 1.11 6.19 -3.25
N VAL A 20 1.53 7.32 -2.70
CA VAL A 20 1.79 8.53 -3.48
C VAL A 20 3.30 8.67 -3.60
N ASP A 21 3.79 8.77 -4.83
CA ASP A 21 5.16 9.17 -5.07
C ASP A 21 5.34 10.65 -4.72
N GLN A 22 6.28 10.97 -3.84
CA GLN A 22 6.43 12.32 -3.31
C GLN A 22 7.03 13.31 -4.32
N GLU A 23 7.69 12.84 -5.38
CA GLU A 23 8.38 13.68 -6.37
C GLU A 23 7.47 13.99 -7.56
N THR A 24 6.65 13.03 -7.97
CA THR A 24 5.79 13.13 -9.17
C THR A 24 4.31 13.29 -8.83
N GLY A 25 3.89 12.95 -7.61
CA GLY A 25 2.49 12.89 -7.21
C GLY A 25 1.75 11.68 -7.78
N GLU A 26 2.46 10.75 -8.42
CA GLU A 26 1.84 9.59 -9.06
C GLU A 26 1.33 8.58 -8.00
N ILE A 27 0.11 8.07 -8.22
CA ILE A 27 -0.49 7.09 -7.30
C ILE A 27 -0.20 5.69 -7.82
N VAL A 28 0.56 4.92 -7.05
CA VAL A 28 0.90 3.53 -7.36
C VAL A 28 0.18 2.56 -6.43
N ASN A 29 -0.29 1.46 -7.01
CA ASN A 29 -1.01 0.42 -6.30
C ASN A 29 -0.12 -0.81 -6.12
N LYS A 30 0.09 -1.24 -4.88
CA LYS A 30 0.91 -2.42 -4.57
C LYS A 30 0.09 -3.45 -3.78
N PRO A 31 -0.12 -4.66 -4.34
CA PRO A 31 -0.84 -5.72 -3.64
C PRO A 31 0.05 -6.39 -2.59
N ILE A 32 -0.46 -6.54 -1.37
CA ILE A 32 0.21 -7.20 -0.25
C ILE A 32 -0.65 -8.36 0.23
N LYS A 33 -0.05 -9.55 0.33
CA LYS A 33 -0.75 -10.73 0.88
C LYS A 33 -1.03 -10.51 2.36
N ARG A 34 -2.21 -10.93 2.82
CA ARG A 34 -2.64 -10.74 4.22
C ARG A 34 -1.62 -11.19 5.27
N ALA A 35 -0.91 -12.29 5.02
CA ALA A 35 0.10 -12.82 5.94
C ALA A 35 1.28 -11.86 6.18
N LYS A 36 1.62 -11.02 5.20
CA LYS A 36 2.74 -10.07 5.27
C LYS A 36 2.32 -8.66 5.66
N PHE A 37 1.05 -8.48 6.04
CA PHE A 37 0.49 -7.16 6.28
C PHE A 37 1.10 -6.48 7.51
N LEU A 38 1.16 -7.18 8.64
CA LEU A 38 1.71 -6.63 9.88
C LEU A 38 3.22 -6.35 9.80
N GLU A 39 3.98 -7.14 9.03
CA GLU A 39 5.42 -6.91 8.83
C GLU A 39 5.71 -5.73 7.89
N TYR A 40 4.71 -5.29 7.14
CA TYR A 40 4.86 -4.21 6.15
C TYR A 40 4.71 -2.81 6.77
N PHE A 41 4.04 -2.69 7.92
CA PHE A 41 3.77 -1.44 8.65
C PHE A 41 4.62 -1.37 9.92
#